data_AF-A0A926NP32-F1
#
_entry.id   AF-A0A926NP32-F1
#
_cell.length_a   1.000
_cell.length_b   1.000
_cell.length_c   1.000
_cell.angle_alpha   90.00
_cell.angle_beta   90.00
_cell.angle_gamma   90.00
#
_symmetry.space_group_name_H-M   'P 1'
#
loop_
_entity.id
_entity.type
_entity.pdbx_description
1 polymer ?
#
loop_
_entity_poly.entity_id
_entity_poly.type
_entity_poly.pdbx_seq_one_letter_code
_entity_poly.pdbx_strand_id
1 'polypeptide(L)'
;MCVRIKEPLNAEVNVQEFIQVCAFPTTDIDKDTKVLVALGDRNQVEDIDFAFSNGNPIEFNEVGVHVFENVALNTCASIVGIFKKPGEYLFNVALLEADTDDLLDLEMATVKVFE
;
A
#
# COMPACT_ATOMS: atom_id res chain seq x y z
N MET A 1 16.09 -2.43 -6.67
CA MET A 1 14.67 -2.39 -7.06
C MET A 1 14.03 -1.24 -6.30
N CYS A 2 12.89 -0.73 -6.75
CA CYS A 2 12.23 0.38 -6.08
C CYS A 2 10.72 0.18 -5.97
N VAL A 3 10.12 0.72 -4.92
CA VAL A 3 8.66 0.84 -4.79
C VAL A 3 8.26 2.31 -4.76
N ARG A 4 7.24 2.66 -5.54
CA ARG A 4 6.70 4.03 -5.62
C ARG A 4 5.21 4.06 -5.33
N ILE A 5 4.76 4.98 -4.48
CA ILE A 5 3.39 5.22 -4.10
C ILE A 5 2.97 6.55 -4.72
N LYS A 6 1.74 6.58 -5.21
CA LYS A 6 1.04 7.81 -5.55
C LYS A 6 -0.30 7.81 -4.84
N GLU A 7 -0.44 8.73 -3.92
CA GLU A 7 -1.57 8.90 -3.01
C GLU A 7 -2.14 10.32 -3.09
N PRO A 8 -3.39 10.53 -2.65
CA PRO A 8 -3.88 11.88 -2.37
C PRO A 8 -3.19 12.43 -1.10
N LEU A 9 -2.69 13.67 -1.17
CA LEU A 9 -2.18 14.36 0.03
C LEU A 9 -3.32 14.68 1.02
N ASN A 10 -4.52 14.92 0.49
CA ASN A 10 -5.73 15.28 1.22
C ASN A 10 -6.89 14.45 0.68
N ALA A 11 -7.75 13.93 1.55
CA ALA A 11 -8.92 13.13 1.23
C ALA A 11 -10.12 13.54 2.11
N GLU A 12 -11.31 13.13 1.73
CA GLU A 12 -12.56 13.37 2.48
C GLU A 12 -13.15 12.06 3.02
N VAL A 13 -13.83 12.13 4.16
CA VAL A 13 -14.48 10.96 4.76
C VAL A 13 -15.57 10.42 3.84
N ASN A 14 -15.58 9.09 3.66
CA ASN A 14 -16.49 8.33 2.80
C ASN A 14 -16.43 8.70 1.31
N VAL A 15 -15.33 9.34 0.87
CA VAL A 15 -15.03 9.57 -0.55
C VAL A 15 -14.04 8.53 -1.04
N GLN A 16 -14.23 8.08 -2.29
CA GLN A 16 -13.33 7.13 -2.93
C GLN A 16 -12.06 7.83 -3.39
N GLU A 17 -10.94 7.33 -2.90
CA GLU A 17 -9.59 7.77 -3.26
C GLU A 17 -8.87 6.70 -4.07
N PHE A 18 -7.94 7.14 -4.92
CA PHE A 18 -7.12 6.25 -5.73
C PHE A 18 -5.67 6.32 -5.27
N ILE A 19 -5.15 5.15 -4.90
CA ILE A 19 -3.76 4.96 -4.51
C ILE A 19 -3.11 4.04 -5.54
N GLN A 20 -1.96 4.42 -6.05
CA GLN A 20 -1.17 3.56 -6.94
C GLN A 20 0.10 3.12 -6.25
N VAL A 21 0.39 1.82 -6.30
CA VAL A 21 1.66 1.25 -5.80
C VAL A 21 2.36 0.59 -6.97
N CYS A 22 3.55 1.04 -7.28
CA CYS A 22 4.35 0.60 -8.42
C CYS A 22 5.65 -0.03 -7.95
N ALA A 23 6.03 -1.17 -8.53
CA ALA A 23 7.32 -1.80 -8.28
C ALA A 23 8.16 -1.77 -9.56
N PHE A 24 9.39 -1.25 -9.47
CA PHE A 24 10.30 -1.10 -10.61
C PHE A 24 11.64 -1.81 -10.36
N PRO A 25 12.18 -2.54 -11.35
CA PRO A 25 13.56 -2.98 -11.30
C PRO A 25 14.48 -1.77 -11.50
N THR A 26 15.56 -1.72 -10.74
CA THR A 26 16.65 -0.74 -10.94
C THR A 26 17.82 -1.35 -11.70
N THR A 27 17.80 -2.67 -11.87
CA THR A 27 18.80 -3.54 -12.50
C THR A 27 18.08 -4.80 -12.99
N ASP A 28 18.59 -5.45 -14.04
CA ASP A 28 18.07 -6.75 -14.50
C ASP A 28 18.30 -7.79 -13.40
N ILE A 29 17.22 -8.23 -12.75
CA ILE A 29 17.26 -9.23 -11.69
C ILE A 29 16.04 -10.14 -11.86
N ASP A 30 16.29 -11.45 -11.98
CA ASP A 30 15.29 -12.53 -11.98
C ASP A 30 15.00 -12.99 -10.53
N LYS A 31 14.59 -12.08 -9.66
CA LYS A 31 14.20 -12.43 -8.28
C LYS A 31 12.73 -12.15 -8.09
N ASP A 32 12.04 -13.12 -7.48
CA ASP A 32 10.66 -12.95 -7.06
C ASP A 32 10.60 -11.94 -5.91
N THR A 33 9.57 -11.09 -5.95
CA THR A 33 9.38 -10.03 -4.97
C THR A 33 7.96 -10.02 -4.42
N LYS A 34 7.83 -9.48 -3.23
CA LYS A 34 6.54 -9.20 -2.60
C LYS A 34 6.53 -7.79 -2.05
N VAL A 35 5.33 -7.23 -1.91
CA VAL A 35 5.13 -5.89 -1.33
C VAL A 35 4.37 -6.03 -0.03
N LEU A 36 4.92 -5.49 1.04
CA LEU A 36 4.28 -5.40 2.33
C LEU A 36 3.78 -3.97 2.53
N VAL A 37 2.49 -3.82 2.84
CA VAL A 37 1.88 -2.54 3.21
C VAL A 37 1.48 -2.58 4.67
N ALA A 38 1.98 -1.62 5.45
CA ALA A 38 1.70 -1.49 6.87
C ALA A 38 1.11 -0.13 7.19
N LEU A 39 0.05 -0.12 8.00
CA LEU A 39 -0.48 1.10 8.61
C LEU A 39 0.45 1.59 9.72
N GLY A 40 0.63 2.91 9.83
CA GLY A 40 1.40 3.53 10.90
C GLY A 40 0.74 3.39 12.27
N ASP A 41 -0.59 3.31 12.31
CA ASP A 41 -1.37 3.00 13.52
C ASP A 41 -2.31 1.82 13.26
N ARG A 42 -2.06 0.71 13.94
CA ARG A 42 -2.89 -0.51 13.85
C ARG A 42 -4.34 -0.29 14.30
N ASN A 43 -4.63 0.73 15.11
CA ASN A 43 -6.00 1.00 15.54
C ASN A 43 -6.87 1.60 14.41
N GLN A 44 -6.25 1.99 13.29
CA GLN A 44 -6.93 2.55 12.13
C GLN A 44 -7.36 1.49 11.10
N VAL A 45 -7.12 0.19 11.36
CA VAL A 45 -7.47 -0.89 10.42
C VAL A 45 -8.95 -0.86 10.02
N GLU A 46 -9.85 -0.64 10.99
CA GLU A 46 -11.29 -0.61 10.72
C GLU A 46 -11.77 0.70 10.09
N ASP A 47 -10.92 1.73 10.11
CA ASP A 47 -11.25 3.08 9.63
C ASP A 47 -11.02 3.24 8.13
N ILE A 48 -10.53 2.19 7.45
CA ILE A 48 -10.19 2.22 6.03
C ILE A 48 -10.74 0.97 5.35
N ASP A 49 -11.43 1.14 4.22
CA ASP A 49 -11.72 0.03 3.31
C ASP A 49 -10.85 0.17 2.07
N PHE A 50 -10.02 -0.84 1.79
CA PHE A 50 -9.23 -0.93 0.56
C PHE A 50 -9.71 -2.07 -0.34
N ALA A 51 -9.69 -1.82 -1.64
CA ALA A 51 -9.96 -2.82 -2.65
C ALA A 51 -9.11 -2.55 -3.90
N PHE A 52 -8.76 -3.59 -4.63
CA PHE A 52 -8.26 -3.43 -5.99
C PHE A 52 -9.34 -2.81 -6.88
N SER A 53 -8.93 -2.17 -7.98
CA SER A 53 -9.86 -1.57 -8.95
C SER A 53 -10.86 -2.57 -9.58
N ASN A 54 -10.61 -3.88 -9.48
CA ASN A 54 -11.52 -4.94 -9.90
C ASN A 54 -12.56 -5.32 -8.83
N GLY A 55 -12.54 -4.68 -7.66
CA GLY A 55 -13.47 -4.89 -6.54
C GLY A 55 -13.02 -5.93 -5.52
N ASN A 56 -11.87 -6.58 -5.71
CA ASN A 56 -11.35 -7.53 -4.72
C ASN A 56 -10.87 -6.77 -3.46
N PRO A 57 -11.37 -7.12 -2.25
CA PRO A 57 -10.98 -6.42 -1.03
C PRO A 57 -9.52 -6.71 -0.67
N ILE A 58 -8.90 -5.75 0.01
CA ILE A 58 -7.55 -5.84 0.59
C ILE A 58 -7.72 -5.79 2.11
N GLU A 59 -7.46 -6.91 2.76
CA GLU A 59 -7.67 -7.07 4.20
C GLU A 59 -6.34 -6.97 4.95
N PHE A 60 -6.23 -6.01 5.87
CA PHE A 60 -5.11 -5.95 6.80
C PHE A 60 -5.33 -6.94 7.96
N ASN A 61 -4.26 -7.55 8.44
CA ASN A 61 -4.30 -8.38 9.64
C ASN A 61 -4.47 -7.51 10.91
N GLU A 62 -4.53 -8.16 12.08
CA GLU A 62 -4.72 -7.52 13.39
C GLU A 62 -3.65 -6.48 13.78
N VAL A 63 -2.49 -6.49 13.10
CA VAL A 63 -1.41 -5.53 13.30
C VAL A 63 -1.32 -4.48 12.20
N GLY A 64 -2.30 -4.41 11.31
CA GLY A 64 -2.38 -3.41 10.26
C GLY A 64 -1.44 -3.68 9.09
N VAL A 65 -1.16 -4.95 8.78
CA VAL A 65 -0.27 -5.34 7.69
C VAL A 65 -1.01 -6.18 6.65
N HIS A 66 -0.76 -5.90 5.38
CA HIS A 66 -1.15 -6.71 4.22
C HIS A 66 0.08 -7.03 3.37
N VAL A 67 0.15 -8.23 2.82
CA VAL A 67 1.26 -8.67 1.96
C VAL A 67 0.71 -9.06 0.58
N PHE A 68 1.21 -8.39 -0.45
CA PHE A 68 0.96 -8.73 -1.84
C PHE A 68 2.07 -9.69 -2.30
N GLU A 69 1.70 -10.96 -2.44
CA GLU A 69 2.59 -11.99 -2.96
C GLU A 69 2.67 -11.93 -4.49
N ASN A 70 3.82 -12.33 -5.05
CA ASN A 70 4.08 -12.41 -6.50
C ASN A 70 3.87 -11.08 -7.24
N VAL A 71 4.55 -10.01 -6.77
CA VAL A 71 4.45 -8.70 -7.41
C VAL A 71 5.23 -8.70 -8.71
N ALA A 72 4.53 -8.44 -9.82
CA ALA A 72 5.15 -8.26 -11.12
C ALA A 72 5.92 -6.94 -11.16
N LEU A 73 7.24 -7.02 -11.34
CA LEU A 73 8.08 -5.84 -11.57
C LEU A 73 7.66 -5.11 -12.86
N ASN A 74 7.87 -3.79 -12.91
CA ASN A 74 7.39 -2.88 -13.96
C ASN A 74 5.87 -2.73 -14.06
N THR A 75 5.13 -3.06 -13.00
CA THR A 75 3.68 -2.85 -12.95
C THR A 75 3.28 -1.96 -11.79
N CYS A 76 2.09 -1.36 -11.92
CA CYS A 76 1.44 -0.59 -10.87
C CYS A 76 0.11 -1.24 -10.52
N ALA A 77 -0.12 -1.48 -9.24
CA ALA A 77 -1.43 -1.81 -8.71
C ALA A 77 -2.22 -0.52 -8.47
N SER A 78 -3.48 -0.49 -8.90
CA SER A 78 -4.43 0.57 -8.57
C SER A 78 -5.36 0.09 -7.46
N ILE A 79 -5.29 0.77 -6.33
CA ILE A 79 -6.07 0.51 -5.12
C ILE A 79 -7.08 1.64 -4.97
N VAL A 80 -8.33 1.28 -4.70
CA VAL A 80 -9.38 2.19 -4.28
C VAL A 80 -9.44 2.15 -2.78
N GLY A 81 -9.45 3.33 -2.14
CA GLY A 81 -9.60 3.45 -0.70
C GLY A 81 -10.72 4.36 -0.27
N ILE A 82 -11.39 3.98 0.81
CA ILE A 82 -12.43 4.78 1.46
C ILE A 82 -12.04 4.95 2.93
N PHE A 83 -11.81 6.19 3.34
CA PHE A 83 -11.50 6.54 4.72
C PHE A 83 -12.81 6.87 5.45
N LYS A 84 -13.07 6.20 6.58
CA LYS A 84 -14.34 6.32 7.33
C LYS A 84 -14.30 7.35 8.45
N LYS A 85 -13.10 7.80 8.84
CA LYS A 85 -12.89 8.77 9.92
C LYS A 85 -11.88 9.84 9.51
N PRO A 86 -11.99 11.06 10.05
CA PRO A 86 -10.98 12.09 9.84
C PRO A 86 -9.71 11.75 10.63
N GLY A 87 -8.56 12.17 10.13
CA GLY A 87 -7.27 11.88 10.76
C GLY A 87 -6.09 11.92 9.80
N GLU A 88 -4.91 11.59 10.33
CA GLU A 88 -3.71 11.39 9.53
C GLU A 88 -3.45 9.88 9.43
N TYR A 89 -3.33 9.39 8.20
CA TYR A 89 -3.12 7.98 7.89
C TYR A 89 -1.75 7.82 7.24
N LEU A 90 -0.87 7.12 7.96
CA LEU A 90 0.48 6.80 7.49
C LEU A 90 0.50 5.39 6.91
N PHE A 91 1.08 5.23 5.73
CA PHE A 91 1.32 3.95 5.08
C PHE A 91 2.81 3.76 4.86
N ASN A 92 3.30 2.58 5.22
CA ASN A 92 4.64 2.13 4.90
C ASN A 92 4.53 1.01 3.86
N VAL A 93 5.15 1.18 2.71
CA VAL A 93 5.16 0.19 1.63
C VAL A 93 6.59 -0.28 1.42
N ALA A 94 6.86 -1.53 1.79
CA ALA A 94 8.15 -2.16 1.67
C ALA A 94 8.15 -3.14 0.48
N LEU A 95 9.18 -3.06 -0.36
CA LEU A 95 9.48 -4.09 -1.35
C LEU A 95 10.50 -5.06 -0.76
N LEU A 96 10.16 -6.34 -0.76
CA LEU A 96 10.96 -7.41 -0.17
C LEU A 96 11.33 -8.45 -1.22
N GLU A 97 12.51 -9.06 -1.06
CA GLU A 97 12.83 -10.32 -1.74
C GLU A 97 11.94 -11.44 -1.17
N ALA A 98 11.26 -12.19 -2.04
CA ALA A 98 10.21 -13.11 -1.61
C ALA A 98 10.71 -14.25 -0.71
N ASP A 99 11.92 -14.76 -0.97
CA ASP A 99 12.51 -15.91 -0.29
C ASP A 99 13.18 -15.56 1.05
N THR A 100 13.78 -14.38 1.16
CA THR A 100 14.62 -14.00 2.31
C THR A 100 14.02 -12.94 3.20
N ASP A 101 12.93 -12.28 2.76
CA ASP A 101 12.38 -11.07 3.40
C ASP A 101 13.36 -9.89 3.48
N ASP A 102 14.43 -9.92 2.67
CA ASP A 102 15.39 -8.82 2.62
C ASP A 102 14.71 -7.57 2.08
N LEU A 103 14.86 -6.45 2.82
CA LEU A 103 14.32 -5.16 2.41
C LEU A 103 15.08 -4.64 1.19
N LEU A 104 14.36 -4.49 0.08
CA LEU A 104 14.91 -4.00 -1.19
C LEU A 104 14.68 -2.49 -1.35
N ASP A 105 13.51 -1.99 -0.94
CA ASP A 105 13.18 -0.57 -0.90
C ASP A 105 12.02 -0.31 0.07
N LEU A 106 11.88 0.93 0.53
CA LEU A 106 10.80 1.37 1.41
C LEU A 106 10.33 2.76 0.99
N GLU A 107 9.02 2.94 0.96
CA GLU A 107 8.42 4.26 0.85
C GLU A 107 7.32 4.48 1.86
N MET A 108 7.16 5.74 2.25
CA MET A 108 6.16 6.18 3.22
C MET A 108 5.23 7.17 2.54
N ALA A 109 3.94 6.99 2.72
CA ALA A 109 2.89 7.89 2.23
C ALA A 109 2.03 8.36 3.39
N THR A 110 1.62 9.63 3.38
CA THR A 110 0.76 10.20 4.43
C THR A 110 -0.45 10.85 3.78
N VAL A 111 -1.65 10.40 4.17
CA VAL A 111 -2.93 10.94 3.70
C VAL A 111 -3.61 11.67 4.86
N LYS A 112 -3.96 12.94 4.65
CA LYS A 112 -4.76 13.71 5.61
C LYS A 112 -6.23 13.65 5.23
N VAL A 113 -7.07 13.15 6.11
CA VAL A 113 -8.50 12.97 5.88
C VAL A 113 -9.30 14.00 6.67
N PHE A 114 -10.15 14.73 5.96
CA PHE A 114 -11.04 15.76 6.51
C PHE A 114 -12.50 15.28 6.48
N GLU A 115 -13.34 15.92 7.30
CA GLU A 115 -14.80 15.70 7.31
C GLU A 115 -15.47 16.16 6.02
#